data_AF-A0A7C5VV14-F1
#
_entry.id   AF-A0A7C5VV14-F1
#
_cell.length_a   1.000
_cell.length_b   1.000
_cell.length_c   1.000
_cell.angle_alpha   90.00
_cell.angle_beta   90.00
_cell.angle_gamma   90.00
#
_symmetry.space_group_name_H-M   'P 1'
#
loop_
_entity.id
_entity.type
_entity.pdbx_description
1 polymer ?
#
loop_
_entity_poly.entity_id
_entity_poly.type
_entity_poly.pdbx_seq_one_letter_code
_entity_poly.pdbx_strand_id
1 'polypeptide(L)'
;VRALRSAPGITLLMPTRQGLRQAIEAIASQESVVFLVDRNVLGNGRTIKFFGVPTRLPDGPVRLARRLGCSLVPVFCYRMGRRYVVRIERPIVVPRSDDAEKDVHAALETMVQVLEQAIQRAPDQWLVFSPVWPR
;
A
#
# COMPACT_ATOMS: atom_id res chain seq x y z
N VAL A 1 2.21 13.81 -16.76
CA VAL A 1 2.01 13.07 -15.48
C VAL A 1 2.97 13.55 -14.38
N ARG A 2 4.28 13.64 -14.63
CA ARG A 2 5.28 14.07 -13.61
C ARG A 2 4.99 15.44 -13.00
N ALA A 3 4.69 16.44 -13.83
CA ALA A 3 4.39 17.82 -13.40
C ALA A 3 3.12 17.96 -12.53
N LEU A 4 2.11 17.10 -12.70
CA LEU A 4 0.87 17.11 -11.92
C LEU A 4 1.04 16.47 -10.53
N ARG A 5 2.08 15.65 -10.36
CA ARG A 5 2.37 14.95 -9.10
C ARG A 5 3.47 15.63 -8.27
N SER A 6 4.12 16.64 -8.82
CA SER A 6 5.02 17.56 -8.11
C SER A 6 4.24 18.79 -7.61
N ALA A 7 3.10 18.55 -6.96
CA ALA A 7 2.47 19.58 -6.14
C ALA A 7 3.44 19.93 -4.99
N PRO A 8 3.38 21.17 -4.45
CA PRO A 8 4.23 21.55 -3.32
C PRO A 8 4.16 20.51 -2.19
N GLY A 9 5.31 19.94 -1.82
CA GLY A 9 5.41 18.94 -0.75
C GLY A 9 5.29 17.48 -1.17
N ILE A 10 5.17 17.14 -2.46
CA ILE A 10 5.19 15.73 -2.93
C ILE A 10 6.46 15.45 -3.74
N THR A 11 7.29 14.55 -3.21
CA THR A 11 8.46 14.02 -3.92
C THR A 11 8.15 12.65 -4.51
N LEU A 12 8.35 12.50 -5.82
CA LEU A 12 8.15 11.22 -6.51
C LEU A 12 9.37 10.32 -6.35
N LEU A 13 9.17 9.18 -5.71
CA LEU A 13 10.18 8.13 -5.58
C LEU A 13 9.96 7.05 -6.65
N MET A 14 11.04 6.65 -7.32
CA MET A 14 11.00 5.58 -8.31
C MET A 14 11.13 4.22 -7.62
N PRO A 15 10.50 3.14 -8.13
CA PRO A 15 10.64 1.79 -7.59
C PRO A 15 12.01 1.17 -7.95
N THR A 16 13.08 1.83 -7.53
CA THR A 16 14.48 1.45 -7.73
C THR A 16 15.19 1.35 -6.39
N ARG A 17 16.41 0.80 -6.35
CA ARG A 17 17.23 0.78 -5.13
C ARG A 17 17.46 2.18 -4.56
N GLN A 18 17.60 3.18 -5.43
CA GLN A 18 17.76 4.58 -5.01
C GLN A 18 16.47 5.13 -4.40
N GLY A 19 15.31 4.91 -5.02
CA GLY A 19 14.05 5.36 -4.45
C GLY A 19 13.69 4.67 -3.13
N LEU A 20 14.10 3.41 -2.95
CA LEU A 20 13.98 2.73 -1.65
C LEU A 20 14.87 3.39 -0.58
N ARG A 21 16.10 3.80 -0.90
CA ARG A 21 16.96 4.54 0.03
C ARG A 21 16.33 5.88 0.41
N GLN A 22 15.81 6.61 -0.57
CA GLN A 22 15.11 7.87 -0.34
C GLN A 22 13.86 7.68 0.54
N ALA A 23 13.12 6.58 0.37
CA ALA A 23 11.97 6.26 1.22
C ALA A 23 12.40 5.99 2.68
N ILE A 24 13.52 5.28 2.88
CA ILE A 24 14.08 5.03 4.21
C ILE A 24 14.52 6.35 4.87
N GLU A 25 15.22 7.21 4.13
CA GLU A 25 15.67 8.52 4.59
C GLU A 25 14.48 9.41 4.99
N ALA A 26 13.46 9.49 4.13
CA ALA A 26 12.23 10.25 4.40
C ALA A 26 11.55 9.79 5.71
N ILE A 27 11.37 8.47 5.90
CA ILE A 27 10.75 7.93 7.12
C ILE A 27 11.62 8.24 8.35
N ALA A 28 12.95 8.14 8.24
CA ALA A 28 13.86 8.47 9.33
C ALA A 28 13.80 9.96 9.70
N SER A 29 13.52 10.83 8.72
CA SER A 29 13.29 12.27 8.89
C SER A 29 11.85 12.62 9.31
N GLN A 30 11.07 11.64 9.79
CA GLN A 30 9.67 11.79 10.21
C GLN A 30 8.72 12.26 9.09
N GLU A 31 9.09 12.03 7.83
CA GLU A 31 8.20 12.23 6.69
C GLU A 31 7.33 11.00 6.43
N SER A 32 6.28 11.17 5.63
CA SER A 32 5.39 10.09 5.22
C SER A 32 5.72 9.63 3.79
N VAL A 33 5.75 8.30 3.58
CA VAL A 33 5.90 7.71 2.25
C VAL A 33 4.61 6.99 1.87
N VAL A 34 4.06 7.33 0.71
CA VAL A 34 2.79 6.76 0.22
C VAL A 34 3.07 5.69 -0.83
N PHE A 35 2.42 4.55 -0.67
CA PHE A 35 2.49 3.43 -1.60
C PHE A 35 1.10 3.11 -2.16
N LEU A 36 1.04 2.71 -3.44
CA LEU A 36 -0.12 2.02 -4.00
C LEU A 36 0.11 0.52 -3.85
N VAL A 37 -0.86 -0.18 -3.27
CA VAL A 37 -0.72 -1.59 -2.84
C VAL A 37 -1.75 -2.53 -3.46
N ASP A 38 -2.62 -1.99 -4.32
CA ASP A 38 -3.73 -2.71 -4.94
C ASP A 38 -3.35 -3.45 -6.23
N ARG A 39 -2.10 -3.27 -6.72
CA ARG A 39 -1.59 -3.91 -7.94
C ARG A 39 -0.12 -4.26 -7.83
N ASN A 40 0.24 -5.43 -8.34
CA ASN A 40 1.64 -5.81 -8.56
C ASN A 40 2.11 -5.44 -9.97
N VAL A 41 2.75 -4.27 -10.09
CA VAL A 41 3.28 -3.78 -11.38
C VAL A 41 4.71 -4.25 -11.64
N LEU A 42 5.46 -4.60 -10.59
CA LEU A 42 6.89 -4.94 -10.68
C LEU A 42 7.15 -6.45 -10.80
N GLY A 43 6.09 -7.27 -10.81
CA GLY A 43 6.21 -8.73 -10.85
C GLY A 43 6.69 -9.36 -9.54
N ASN A 44 6.86 -8.58 -8.47
CA ASN A 44 7.35 -9.03 -7.17
C ASN A 44 6.24 -8.99 -6.09
N GLY A 45 6.56 -9.41 -4.87
CA GLY A 45 5.61 -9.44 -3.77
C GLY A 45 5.10 -10.85 -3.44
N ARG A 46 4.06 -10.91 -2.61
CA ARG A 46 3.60 -12.15 -1.96
C ARG A 46 2.25 -12.58 -2.52
N THR A 47 2.09 -13.88 -2.74
CA THR A 47 0.78 -14.46 -3.05
C THR A 47 -0.08 -14.49 -1.79
N ILE A 48 -1.26 -13.91 -1.85
CA ILE A 48 -2.23 -13.82 -0.77
C ILE A 48 -3.65 -13.87 -1.36
N LYS A 49 -4.63 -14.33 -0.60
CA LYS A 49 -6.03 -14.31 -1.06
C LYS A 49 -6.52 -12.87 -1.10
N PHE A 50 -6.93 -12.41 -2.28
CA PHE A 50 -7.59 -11.12 -2.48
C PHE A 50 -8.93 -11.37 -3.15
N PHE A 51 -10.02 -11.06 -2.45
CA PHE A 51 -11.38 -11.49 -2.74
C PHE A 51 -11.49 -13.02 -2.90
N GLY A 52 -10.81 -13.76 -2.03
CA GLY A 52 -10.79 -15.23 -2.05
C GLY A 52 -9.89 -15.86 -3.13
N VAL A 53 -9.41 -15.07 -4.10
CA VAL A 53 -8.59 -15.56 -5.21
C VAL A 53 -7.10 -15.36 -4.90
N PRO A 54 -6.24 -16.39 -5.04
CA PRO A 54 -4.79 -16.25 -4.89
C PRO A 54 -4.24 -15.19 -5.85
N THR A 55 -3.71 -14.10 -5.30
CA THR A 55 -3.25 -12.93 -6.04
C THR A 55 -1.90 -12.49 -5.53
N ARG A 56 -0.99 -12.10 -6.43
CA ARG A 56 0.30 -11.53 -6.02
C ARG A 56 0.14 -10.03 -5.78
N LEU A 57 0.34 -9.59 -4.53
CA LEU A 57 0.30 -8.18 -4.14
C LEU A 57 1.66 -7.71 -3.60
N PRO A 58 1.97 -6.40 -3.70
CA PRO A 58 3.20 -5.84 -3.14
C PRO A 58 3.25 -6.01 -1.62
N ASP A 59 4.34 -6.60 -1.11
CA ASP A 59 4.62 -6.71 0.34
C ASP A 59 5.76 -5.76 0.78
N GLY A 60 6.36 -5.03 -0.16
CA GLY A 60 7.45 -4.07 0.09
C GLY A 60 7.14 -3.04 1.18
N PRO A 61 5.95 -2.39 1.18
CA PRO A 61 5.58 -1.44 2.23
C PRO A 61 5.52 -2.11 3.63
N VAL A 62 4.98 -3.33 3.71
CA VAL A 62 4.90 -4.10 4.97
C VAL A 62 6.29 -4.45 5.48
N ARG A 63 7.17 -4.91 4.59
CA ARG A 63 8.58 -5.21 4.93
C ARG A 63 9.32 -3.97 5.40
N LEU A 64 9.10 -2.84 4.74
CA LEU A 64 9.72 -1.56 5.11
C LEU A 64 9.23 -1.09 6.48
N ALA A 65 7.92 -1.14 6.71
CA ALA A 65 7.30 -0.79 7.99
C ALA A 65 7.86 -1.64 9.14
N ARG A 66 7.94 -2.96 8.96
CA ARG A 66 8.56 -3.87 9.94
C ARG A 66 10.01 -3.51 10.22
N ARG A 67 10.80 -3.26 9.17
CA ARG A 67 12.24 -2.96 9.28
C ARG A 67 12.49 -1.66 10.02
N LEU A 68 11.69 -0.62 9.75
CA LEU A 68 11.85 0.71 10.34
C LEU A 68 11.08 0.89 11.64
N GLY A 69 10.25 -0.10 12.03
CA GLY A 69 9.42 -0.01 13.24
C GLY A 69 8.30 1.03 13.14
N CYS A 70 7.86 1.37 11.93
CA CYS A 70 6.74 2.29 11.70
C CYS A 70 5.45 1.53 11.37
N SER A 71 4.32 2.23 11.43
CA SER A 71 3.01 1.67 11.11
C SER A 71 2.62 1.95 9.66
N LEU A 72 1.82 1.07 9.07
CA LEU A 72 1.13 1.36 7.82
C LEU A 72 -0.20 2.03 8.15
N VAL A 73 -0.53 3.12 7.47
CA VAL A 73 -1.83 3.79 7.64
C VAL A 73 -2.59 3.68 6.32
N PRO A 74 -3.62 2.82 6.23
CA PRO A 74 -4.42 2.72 5.01
C PRO A 74 -5.26 3.98 4.81
N VAL A 75 -5.19 4.55 3.60
CA VAL A 75 -5.92 5.76 3.23
C VAL A 75 -6.64 5.54 1.92
N PHE A 76 -7.92 5.90 1.89
CA PHE A 76 -8.79 5.75 0.73
C PHE A 76 -9.48 7.07 0.41
N CYS A 77 -9.71 7.34 -0.88
CA CYS A 77 -10.40 8.55 -1.33
C CYS A 77 -11.63 8.15 -2.12
N TYR A 78 -12.80 8.65 -1.70
CA TYR A 78 -14.08 8.38 -2.33
C TYR A 78 -14.66 9.68 -2.88
N ARG A 79 -15.19 9.63 -4.10
CA ARG A 79 -15.99 10.71 -4.66
C ARG A 79 -17.40 10.66 -4.09
N MET A 80 -17.86 11.79 -3.57
CA MET A 80 -19.21 12.02 -3.06
C MET A 80 -19.81 13.22 -3.80
N GLY A 81 -20.51 12.95 -4.90
CA GLY A 81 -21.03 13.98 -5.81
C GLY A 81 -19.91 14.82 -6.44
N ARG A 82 -19.86 16.12 -6.08
CA ARG A 82 -18.81 17.08 -6.51
C ARG A 82 -17.67 17.23 -5.50
N ARG A 83 -17.67 16.44 -4.43
CA ARG A 83 -16.65 16.47 -3.36
C ARG A 83 -15.92 15.13 -3.28
N TYR A 84 -14.83 15.12 -2.53
CA TYR A 84 -14.08 13.92 -2.16
C TYR A 84 -14.07 13.77 -0.65
N VAL A 85 -14.14 12.53 -0.17
CA VAL A 85 -14.00 12.15 1.24
C VAL A 85 -12.78 11.26 1.35
N VAL A 86 -11.81 11.69 2.16
CA VAL A 86 -10.65 10.88 2.52
C VAL A 86 -10.99 10.10 3.79
N ARG A 87 -10.87 8.78 3.74
CA ARG A 87 -11.00 7.91 4.91
C ARG A 87 -9.61 7.40 5.29
N ILE A 88 -9.27 7.61 6.55
CA ILE A 88 -8.05 7.10 7.19
C ILE A 88 -8.51 5.95 8.08
N GLU A 89 -8.04 4.75 7.78
CA GLU A 89 -8.36 3.56 8.57
C GLU A 89 -7.36 3.38 9.71
N ARG A 90 -7.63 2.42 10.59
CA ARG A 90 -6.74 2.14 11.74
C ARG A 90 -5.33 1.78 11.24
N PRO A 91 -4.27 2.27 11.91
CA PRO A 91 -2.91 1.87 11.60
C PRO A 91 -2.72 0.36 11.75
N ILE A 92 -2.03 -0.25 10.80
CA ILE A 92 -1.58 -1.63 10.82
C ILE A 92 -0.16 -1.63 11.36
N VAL A 93 0.02 -2.16 12.57
CA VAL A 93 1.33 -2.38 13.18
C VAL A 93 1.82 -3.75 12.74
N VAL A 94 3.00 -3.82 12.14
CA VAL A 94 3.59 -5.10 11.76
C VAL A 94 4.20 -5.76 13.00
N PRO A 95 3.85 -7.02 13.30
CA PRO A 95 4.47 -7.75 14.40
C PRO A 95 6.00 -7.84 14.23
N ARG A 96 6.70 -8.04 15.35
CA ARG A 96 8.16 -8.15 15.39
C ARG A 96 8.57 -9.36 16.23
N SER A 97 8.18 -10.55 15.76
CA SER A 97 8.66 -11.82 16.29
C SER A 97 10.00 -12.22 15.64
N ASP A 98 10.54 -13.37 16.04
CA ASP A 98 11.74 -13.93 15.41
C ASP A 98 11.48 -14.46 13.99
N ASP A 99 10.21 -14.63 13.60
CA ASP A 99 9.81 -15.03 12.25
C ASP A 99 9.29 -13.83 11.45
N ALA A 100 10.22 -13.19 10.73
CA ALA A 100 9.93 -12.03 9.91
C ALA A 100 8.92 -12.30 8.78
N GLU A 101 8.95 -13.51 8.21
CA GLU A 101 8.08 -13.84 7.08
C GLU A 101 6.63 -14.05 7.56
N LYS A 102 6.45 -14.66 8.72
CA LYS A 102 5.15 -14.77 9.39
C LYS A 102 4.58 -13.41 9.76
N ASP A 103 5.39 -12.53 10.34
CA ASP A 103 4.97 -11.17 10.70
C ASP A 103 4.48 -10.38 9.47
N VAL A 104 5.27 -10.42 8.39
CA VAL A 104 4.93 -9.76 7.13
C VAL A 104 3.65 -10.35 6.54
N HIS A 105 3.47 -11.67 6.61
CA HIS A 105 2.25 -12.31 6.12
C HIS A 105 1.01 -11.86 6.89
N ALA A 106 1.04 -11.88 8.22
CA ALA A 106 -0.10 -11.48 9.05
C ALA A 106 -0.50 -10.00 8.85
N ALA A 107 0.49 -9.10 8.73
CA ALA A 107 0.21 -7.71 8.43
C ALA A 107 -0.31 -7.50 7.00
N LEU A 108 0.18 -8.28 6.04
CA LEU A 108 -0.33 -8.25 4.68
C LEU A 108 -1.78 -8.75 4.60
N GLU A 109 -2.15 -9.78 5.35
CA GLU A 109 -3.55 -10.24 5.48
C GLU A 109 -4.46 -9.14 6.01
N THR A 110 -4.03 -8.46 7.07
CA THR A 110 -4.77 -7.31 7.62
C THR A 110 -4.92 -6.20 6.57
N MET A 111 -3.85 -5.89 5.85
CA MET A 111 -3.87 -4.88 4.78
C MET A 111 -4.85 -5.24 3.66
N VAL A 112 -4.86 -6.51 3.23
CA VAL A 112 -5.77 -6.99 2.20
C VAL A 112 -7.22 -6.95 2.67
N GLN A 113 -7.52 -7.35 3.90
CA GLN A 113 -8.87 -7.24 4.47
C GLN A 113 -9.37 -5.80 4.47
N VAL A 114 -8.53 -4.84 4.86
CA VAL A 114 -8.88 -3.41 4.84
C VAL A 114 -9.12 -2.93 3.40
N LEU A 115 -8.27 -3.36 2.46
CA LEU A 115 -8.42 -3.05 1.04
C LEU A 115 -9.72 -3.62 0.46
N GLU A 116 -10.06 -4.88 0.74
CA GLU A 116 -11.31 -5.52 0.31
C GLU A 116 -12.52 -4.77 0.83
N GLN A 117 -12.56 -4.46 2.13
CA GLN A 117 -13.64 -3.68 2.72
C GLN A 117 -13.76 -2.28 2.08
N ALA A 118 -12.62 -1.62 1.81
CA ALA A 118 -12.60 -0.31 1.19
C ALA A 118 -13.14 -0.34 -0.25
N ILE A 119 -12.78 -1.36 -1.02
CA ILE A 119 -13.28 -1.57 -2.39
C ILE A 119 -14.77 -1.94 -2.37
N GLN A 120 -15.21 -2.82 -1.47
CA GLN A 120 -16.62 -3.21 -1.35
C GLN A 120 -17.55 -2.03 -1.03
N ARG A 121 -17.06 -0.99 -0.35
CA ARG A 121 -17.86 0.22 -0.05
C ARG A 121 -18.20 1.03 -1.29
N ALA A 122 -17.36 1.02 -2.32
CA ALA A 122 -17.56 1.77 -3.56
C ALA A 122 -16.82 1.08 -4.73
N PRO A 123 -17.28 -0.11 -5.16
CA PRO A 123 -16.55 -0.92 -6.14
C PRO A 123 -16.45 -0.23 -7.50
N ASP A 124 -17.44 0.60 -7.85
CA ASP A 124 -17.47 1.45 -9.05
C ASP A 124 -16.37 2.52 -9.07
N GLN A 125 -15.79 2.85 -7.92
CA GLN A 125 -14.73 3.84 -7.78
C GLN A 125 -13.33 3.22 -7.72
N TRP A 126 -13.21 1.90 -7.76
CA TRP A 126 -11.92 1.23 -7.81
C TRP A 126 -11.36 1.25 -9.24
N LEU A 127 -10.50 2.25 -9.52
CA LEU A 127 -9.98 2.53 -10.86
C LEU A 127 -8.83 1.59 -11.26
N VAL A 128 -9.17 0.34 -11.56
CA VAL A 128 -8.23 -0.65 -12.09
C VAL A 128 -8.63 -1.10 -13.48
N PHE A 129 -7.81 -0.73 -14.46
CA PHE A 129 -8.03 -1.01 -15.88
C PHE A 129 -7.16 -2.17 -16.41
N SER A 130 -6.57 -2.95 -15.52
CA SER A 130 -5.70 -4.08 -15.85
C SER A 130 -6.12 -5.30 -15.02
N PRO A 131 -5.90 -6.53 -15.51
CA PRO A 131 -6.24 -7.73 -14.75
C PRO A 131 -5.55 -7.73 -13.38
N VAL A 132 -6.34 -7.90 -12.33
CA VAL A 132 -5.85 -8.00 -10.95
C VAL A 132 -5.55 -9.45 -10.61
N TRP A 133 -6.48 -10.33 -10.96
CA TRP A 133 -6.41 -11.75 -10.69
C TRP A 133 -5.73 -12.51 -11.84
N PRO A 134 -4.97 -13.56 -11.53
CA PRO A 134 -4.55 -14.52 -12.55
C PRO A 134 -5.79 -15.16 -13.21
N ARG A 135 -5.66 -15.47 -14.50
CA ARG A 135 -6.67 -16.24 -15.24
C ARG A 135 -6.60 -17.72 -14.86
#